data_AF-A0A1Y3UFY2-F1
#
_entry.id   AF-A0A1Y3UFY2-F1
#
_cell.length_a   1.000
_cell.length_b   1.000
_cell.length_c   1.000
_cell.angle_alpha   90.00
_cell.angle_beta   90.00
_cell.angle_gamma   90.00
#
_symmetry.space_group_name_H-M   'P 1'
#
loop_
_entity.id
_entity.type
_entity.pdbx_description
1 polymer ?
#
loop_
_entity_poly.entity_id
_entity_poly.type
_entity_poly.pdbx_seq_one_letter_code
_entity_poly.pdbx_strand_id
1 'polypeptide(L)' 'MTKDGIKKWFVAAGVRAVKTAAQTALAAMGTTVVSITALDWPQIAALAATAAVASVLTSIVGVPEVEEGTSPLSKQQ' A
#
# COMPACT_ATOMS: atom_id res chain seq x y z
N MET A 1 -12.90 16.00 12.95
CA MET A 1 -11.54 15.59 12.55
C MET A 1 -10.55 16.66 12.98
N THR A 2 -9.68 16.39 13.94
CA THR A 2 -8.49 17.23 14.16
C THR A 2 -7.57 17.07 12.94
N LYS A 3 -6.94 18.16 12.50
CA LYS A 3 -6.04 18.16 11.32
C LYS A 3 -4.97 17.06 11.38
N ASP A 4 -4.60 16.65 12.59
CA ASP A 4 -3.58 15.64 12.85
C ASP A 4 -4.05 14.21 12.57
N GLY A 5 -5.34 13.90 12.78
CA GLY A 5 -5.91 12.58 12.49
C GLY A 5 -5.93 12.28 10.98
N ILE A 6 -6.33 13.28 10.18
CA ILE A 6 -6.33 13.19 8.71
C ILE A 6 -4.91 13.00 8.18
N LYS A 7 -3.93 13.76 8.72
CA LYS A 7 -2.53 13.62 8.33
C LYS A 7 -1.97 12.23 8.63
N LYS A 8 -2.23 11.69 9.82
CA LYS A 8 -1.77 10.34 10.20
C LYS A 8 -2.41 9.25 9.35
N TRP A 9 -3.71 9.37 9.08
CA TRP A 9 -4.42 8.44 8.20
C TRP A 9 -3.84 8.46 6.79
N PHE A 10 -3.60 9.64 6.21
CA PHE A 10 -3.06 9.76 4.86
C PHE A 10 -1.67 9.15 4.73
N VAL A 11 -0.81 9.36 5.74
CA VAL A 11 0.51 8.72 5.80
C VAL A 11 0.39 7.20 5.90
N ALA A 12 -0.48 6.68 6.76
CA ALA A 12 -0.67 5.23 6.92
C ALA A 12 -1.24 4.59 5.64
N ALA A 13 -2.22 5.23 5.01
CA ALA A 13 -2.82 4.81 3.74
C ALA A 13 -1.77 4.78 2.61
N GLY A 14 -0.95 5.84 2.51
CA GLY A 14 0.14 5.92 1.53
C GLY A 14 1.18 4.82 1.72
N VAL A 15 1.61 4.57 2.96
CA VAL A 15 2.54 3.47 3.28
C VAL A 15 1.96 2.11 2.90
N ARG A 16 0.67 1.88 3.16
CA ARG A 16 -0.01 0.64 2.77
C ARG A 16 -0.09 0.49 1.26
N ALA A 17 -0.43 1.55 0.54
CA ALA A 17 -0.49 1.52 -0.92
C ALA A 17 0.86 1.18 -1.56
N VAL A 18 1.94 1.81 -1.09
CA VAL A 18 3.31 1.52 -1.57
C VAL A 18 3.72 0.08 -1.24
N LYS A 19 3.44 -0.38 -0.01
CA LYS A 19 3.75 -1.76 0.40
C LYS A 19 2.96 -2.79 -0.43
N THR A 20 1.68 -2.53 -0.68
CA THR A 20 0.84 -3.37 -1.55
C THR A 20 1.38 -3.39 -2.98
N ALA A 21 1.72 -2.23 -3.54
CA ALA A 21 2.30 -2.14 -4.88
C ALA A 21 3.59 -2.95 -5.01
N ALA A 22 4.49 -2.85 -4.03
CA ALA A 22 5.74 -3.61 -4.00
C ALA A 22 5.50 -5.12 -3.88
N GLN A 23 4.58 -5.55 -3.01
CA GLN A 23 4.22 -6.96 -2.87
C GLN A 23 3.56 -7.52 -4.14
N THR A 24 2.72 -6.73 -4.81
CA THR A 24 2.13 -7.12 -6.09
C THR A 24 3.17 -7.19 -7.20
N ALA A 25 4.11 -6.23 -7.27
CA ALA A 25 5.20 -6.28 -8.23
C ALA A 25 6.05 -7.55 -8.04
N LEU A 26 6.40 -7.88 -6.80
CA LEU A 26 7.13 -9.10 -6.47
C LEU A 26 6.36 -10.36 -6.86
N ALA A 27 5.05 -10.40 -6.60
CA ALA A 27 4.20 -11.51 -7.00
C ALA A 27 4.08 -11.64 -8.52
N ALA A 28 4.04 -10.53 -9.25
CA ALA A 28 3.93 -10.49 -10.71
C ALA A 28 5.22 -10.98 -11.41
N MET A 29 6.38 -10.82 -10.78
CA MET A 29 7.64 -11.38 -11.29
C MET A 29 7.64 -12.91 -11.30
N GLY A 30 6.93 -13.55 -10.36
CA GLY A 30 6.94 -15.00 -10.18
C GLY A 30 8.33 -15.54 -9.78
N THR A 31 8.40 -16.83 -9.46
CA THR A 31 9.68 -17.50 -9.11
C THR A 31 10.41 -18.06 -10.32
N THR A 32 9.77 -18.04 -11.50
CA THR A 32 10.23 -18.75 -12.71
C THR A 32 11.09 -17.89 -13.62
N VAL A 33 11.16 -16.57 -13.40
CA VAL A 33 11.96 -15.65 -14.22
C VAL A 33 13.22 -15.23 -13.45
N VAL A 34 14.39 -15.72 -13.90
CA VAL A 34 15.69 -15.50 -13.23
C VAL A 34 16.38 -14.21 -13.71
N SER A 35 16.04 -13.73 -14.92
CA SER A 35 16.67 -12.56 -15.55
C SER A 35 15.79 -11.32 -15.52
N ILE A 36 16.32 -10.21 -14.98
CA ILE A 36 15.60 -8.93 -14.86
C ILE A 36 15.16 -8.35 -16.21
N THR A 37 15.86 -8.74 -17.28
CA THR A 37 15.61 -8.28 -18.66
C THR A 37 14.50 -9.07 -19.36
N ALA A 38 14.15 -10.25 -18.85
CA ALA A 38 13.07 -11.08 -19.38
C ALA A 38 11.70 -10.73 -18.75
N LEU A 39 11.68 -9.81 -17.79
CA LEU A 39 10.46 -9.36 -17.12
C LEU A 39 9.71 -8.37 -18.01
N ASP A 40 8.41 -8.56 -18.12
CA ASP A 40 7.50 -7.57 -18.71
C ASP A 40 7.27 -6.43 -17.69
N TRP A 41 8.20 -5.46 -17.68
CA TRP A 41 8.13 -4.28 -16.83
C TRP A 41 6.84 -3.47 -17.01
N PRO A 42 6.34 -3.21 -18.24
CA PRO A 42 5.04 -2.61 -18.44
C PRO A 42 3.91 -3.34 -17.70
N GLN A 43 3.84 -4.67 -17.83
CA GLN A 43 2.79 -5.47 -17.19
C GLN A 43 2.93 -5.44 -15.65
N ILE A 44 4.15 -5.61 -15.13
CA ILE A 44 4.42 -5.57 -13.67
C ILE A 44 4.04 -4.20 -13.09
N ALA A 45 4.41 -3.12 -13.78
CA ALA A 45 4.05 -1.76 -13.37
C ALA A 45 2.53 -1.54 -13.38
N ALA A 46 1.83 -2.05 -14.40
CA ALA A 46 0.36 -1.96 -14.48
C ALA A 46 -0.34 -2.72 -13.34
N LEU A 47 0.15 -3.93 -13.01
CA LEU A 47 -0.34 -4.72 -11.87
C LEU A 47 -0.07 -4.01 -10.54
N ALA A 48 1.14 -3.51 -10.32
CA ALA A 48 1.50 -2.77 -9.13
C ALA A 48 0.65 -1.49 -8.97
N ALA A 49 0.42 -0.75 -10.05
CA ALA A 49 -0.42 0.44 -10.06
C ALA A 49 -1.88 0.10 -9.73
N THR A 50 -2.43 -0.97 -10.31
CA THR A 50 -3.80 -1.43 -10.04
C THR A 50 -3.96 -1.80 -8.56
N ALA A 51 -2.98 -2.50 -7.98
CA ALA A 51 -2.99 -2.86 -6.57
C ALA A 51 -2.78 -1.66 -5.64
N ALA A 52 -1.98 -0.68 -6.04
CA ALA A 52 -1.84 0.59 -5.31
C ALA A 52 -3.18 1.34 -5.26
N VAL A 53 -3.85 1.48 -6.41
CA VAL A 53 -5.18 2.11 -6.50
C VAL A 53 -6.19 1.34 -5.65
N ALA A 54 -6.24 0.02 -5.75
CA ALA A 54 -7.12 -0.81 -4.93
C ALA A 54 -6.83 -0.64 -3.42
N SER A 55 -5.56 -0.50 -3.03
CA SER A 55 -5.14 -0.26 -1.63
C SER A 55 -5.60 1.11 -1.13
N VAL A 56 -5.48 2.15 -1.96
CA VAL A 56 -6.01 3.50 -1.66
C VAL A 56 -7.53 3.46 -1.52
N LEU A 57 -8.24 2.83 -2.47
CA LEU A 57 -9.69 2.68 -2.43
C LEU A 57 -10.15 1.89 -1.19
N THR A 58 -9.44 0.82 -0.84
CA THR A 58 -9.71 0.04 0.38
C THR A 58 -9.42 0.85 1.64
N SER A 59 -8.43 1.75 1.60
CA SER A 59 -8.17 2.67 2.71
C SER A 59 -9.28 3.71 2.88
N ILE A 60 -10.02 4.05 1.82
CA ILE A 60 -11.18 4.95 1.85
C ILE A 60 -12.42 4.21 2.35
N VAL A 61 -12.66 2.98 1.86
CA VAL A 61 -13.76 2.11 2.35
C VAL A 61 -13.54 1.71 3.81
N GLY A 62 -12.28 1.50 4.18
CA GLY A 62 -11.83 1.29 5.55
C GLY A 62 -11.50 2.59 6.28
N VAL A 63 -12.08 3.73 5.90
CA VAL A 63 -12.27 4.88 6.81
C VAL A 63 -13.48 4.49 7.66
N PRO A 64 -13.29 3.89 8.84
CA PRO A 64 -14.40 3.76 9.75
C PRO A 64 -14.60 5.19 10.29
N GLU A 65 -15.85 5.64 10.27
CA GLU A 65 -16.30 6.47 11.39
C GLU A 65 -15.80 5.79 12.69
N VAL A 66 -15.29 6.56 13.68
CA VAL A 66 -14.60 6.13 14.94
C VAL A 66 -13.17 5.54 14.79
N GLU A 67 -12.18 5.76 15.66
CA GLU A 67 -12.17 6.12 17.08
C GLU A 67 -10.78 6.69 17.44
N GLU A 68 -10.70 7.44 18.53
CA GLU A 68 -9.45 7.90 19.11
C GLU A 68 -8.42 6.77 19.31
N GLY A 69 -7.16 7.11 19.02
CA GLY A 69 -6.05 6.59 19.80
C GLY A 69 -5.73 5.11 19.60
N THR A 70 -4.87 4.81 18.63
CA THR A 70 -3.54 4.23 18.87
C THR A 70 -2.95 3.86 17.51
N SER A 71 -2.00 4.66 17.07
CA SER A 71 -1.06 4.19 16.06
C SER A 71 -0.22 3.08 16.70
N PRO A 72 -0.08 1.89 16.08
CA PRO A 72 0.79 0.83 16.58
C PRO A 72 2.30 1.21 16.61
N LEU A 73 2.65 2.45 16.24
CA LEU A 73 4.00 2.99 16.30
C LEU A 73 4.33 3.72 17.61
N SER A 74 3.44 3.75 18.61
CA SER A 74 3.74 4.32 19.95
C SER A 74 4.10 3.28 21.03
N LYS A 75 4.26 2.00 20.67
CA LYS A 75 4.72 0.92 21.57
C LYS A 75 5.98 0.22 21.05
N GLN A 76 6.96 1.00 20.63
CA GLN A 76 8.35 0.55 20.46
C GLN A 76 9.27 1.39 21.36
N GLN A 77 8.87 1.51 22.64
CA GLN A 77 9.77 1.72 23.77
C GLN A 77 9.56 0.57 24.75
#